data_AF-A0A817MDZ9-F1
#
_entry.id   AF-A0A817MDZ9-F1
#
_cell.length_a   1.000
_cell.length_b   1.000
_cell.length_c   1.000
_cell.angle_alpha   90.00
_cell.angle_beta   90.00
_cell.angle_gamma   90.00
#
_symmetry.space_group_name_H-M   'P 1'
#
loop_
_entity.id
_entity.type
_entity.pdbx_description
1 polymer ?
#
loop_
_entity_poly.entity_id
_entity_poly.type
_entity_poly.pdbx_seq_one_letter_code
_entity_poly.pdbx_strand_id
1 'polypeptide(L)'
;MCPPILYKSLPCILILLTIGETVLGIARIIIFFSPRPLNSTSINGTKPSPYLSSEQAKAAFTMDWITSIIPTLLFCYITILFLLAACFWFIGCMKMMRRLGTITRDSHCVWSFTAANIRFLTLTCNCPCYKSRPQLRFQIRLGVMCAFITLRILAVILYASDTKLDDTGVVMAALSAISVVFILLTIAVDYYQYRMWWYYRPDQAYQMCRCWCCRQTFHPCHERFLPEPLLGRNRNPNELGNKLCIFDGGGNCPTLSLDHIVIFHAFDSMPQSRYQRDNHRTYFGFHRTSPQSAVGIAQQGFRISATPPQLLGFGVYFARSFKGTERKARHEGALICAEVDMRNVIIVTHDELHNVSNSNRWHQNFDTVYYYHPEQDRDEFCVKDPAQILRWIIIMNDDRLRRYGLDRAFENTRCGCI
;
A
#
# COMPACT_ATOMS: atom_id res chain seq x y z
N MET A 1 -2.40 13.01 13.50
CA MET A 1 -1.86 11.88 12.71
C MET A 1 -1.99 10.63 13.53
N CYS A 2 -2.34 9.51 12.91
CA CYS A 2 -2.47 8.25 13.61
C CYS A 2 -1.07 7.67 13.93
N PRO A 3 -0.85 7.17 15.15
CA PRO A 3 0.44 6.64 15.56
C PRO A 3 0.79 5.39 14.74
N PRO A 4 2.09 5.09 14.52
CA PRO A 4 2.55 3.84 13.89
C PRO A 4 1.93 2.58 14.51
N ILE A 5 1.58 2.66 15.80
CA ILE A 5 0.86 1.63 16.55
C ILE A 5 -0.45 1.25 15.83
N LEU A 6 -1.28 2.22 15.45
CA LEU A 6 -2.57 1.93 14.82
C LEU A 6 -2.40 1.19 13.49
N TYR A 7 -1.43 1.61 12.66
CA TYR A 7 -1.17 0.94 11.39
C TYR A 7 -0.64 -0.49 11.60
N LYS A 8 0.25 -0.70 12.57
CA LYS A 8 0.75 -2.03 12.95
C LYS A 8 -0.35 -2.94 13.50
N SER A 9 -1.37 -2.37 14.12
CA SER A 9 -2.52 -3.11 14.67
C SER A 9 -3.58 -3.46 13.63
N LEU A 10 -3.53 -2.91 12.39
CA LEU A 10 -4.57 -3.19 11.37
C LEU A 10 -4.79 -4.68 11.11
N PRO A 11 -3.76 -5.54 11.01
CA PRO A 11 -3.98 -6.96 10.85
C PRO A 11 -4.75 -7.59 12.01
N CYS A 12 -4.44 -7.19 13.24
CA CYS A 12 -5.16 -7.66 14.42
C CYS A 12 -6.61 -7.17 14.43
N ILE A 13 -6.85 -5.91 14.04
CA ILE A 13 -8.21 -5.35 13.92
C ILE A 13 -9.00 -6.17 12.88
N LEU A 14 -8.44 -6.45 11.71
CA LEU A 14 -9.09 -7.27 10.67
C LEU A 14 -9.39 -8.69 11.16
N ILE A 15 -8.47 -9.31 11.90
CA ILE A 15 -8.68 -10.63 12.51
C ILE A 15 -9.84 -10.58 13.50
N LEU A 16 -9.89 -9.57 14.38
CA LEU A 16 -10.98 -9.41 15.35
C LEU A 16 -12.34 -9.19 14.67
N LEU A 17 -12.39 -8.38 13.60
CA LEU A 17 -13.60 -8.18 12.80
C LEU A 17 -14.05 -9.51 12.15
N THR A 18 -13.10 -10.30 11.64
CA THR A 18 -13.38 -11.61 11.02
C THR A 18 -13.91 -12.63 12.03
N ILE A 19 -13.34 -12.65 13.25
CA ILE A 19 -13.83 -13.50 14.34
C ILE A 19 -15.24 -13.08 14.74
N GLY A 20 -15.48 -11.78 14.94
CA GLY A 20 -16.81 -11.25 15.27
C GLY A 20 -17.86 -11.62 14.22
N GLU A 21 -17.54 -11.43 12.95
CA GLU A 21 -18.41 -11.81 11.83
C GLU A 21 -18.68 -13.32 11.77
N THR A 22 -17.69 -14.15 12.10
CA THR A 22 -17.87 -15.60 12.15
C THR A 22 -18.77 -16.02 13.30
N VAL A 23 -18.63 -15.43 14.49
CA VAL A 23 -19.51 -15.69 15.62
C VAL A 23 -20.96 -15.35 15.26
N LEU A 24 -21.20 -14.22 14.58
CA LEU A 24 -22.51 -13.87 14.07
C LEU A 24 -23.01 -14.87 13.00
N GLY A 25 -22.14 -15.32 12.09
CA GLY A 25 -22.44 -16.36 11.12
C GLY A 25 -22.92 -17.66 11.76
N ILE A 26 -22.21 -18.14 12.78
CA ILE A 26 -22.56 -19.35 13.54
C ILE A 26 -23.87 -19.15 14.30
N ALA A 27 -24.05 -18.01 14.97
CA ALA A 27 -25.30 -17.70 15.67
C ALA A 27 -26.51 -17.75 14.73
N ARG A 28 -26.37 -17.18 13.52
CA ARG A 28 -27.40 -17.22 12.46
C ARG A 28 -27.69 -18.63 12.00
N ILE A 29 -26.69 -19.49 11.77
CA ILE A 29 -26.90 -20.91 11.46
C ILE A 29 -27.72 -21.58 12.56
N ILE A 30 -27.28 -21.44 13.82
CA ILE A 30 -27.93 -22.10 14.96
C ILE A 30 -29.40 -21.65 15.03
N ILE A 31 -29.66 -20.35 15.05
CA ILE A 31 -31.02 -19.81 15.15
C ILE A 31 -31.89 -20.26 13.97
N PHE A 32 -31.33 -20.31 12.75
CA PHE A 32 -32.08 -20.63 11.55
C PHE A 32 -32.45 -22.12 11.42
N PHE A 33 -31.60 -23.02 11.91
CA PHE A 33 -31.83 -24.46 11.83
C PHE A 33 -32.37 -25.09 13.13
N SER A 34 -32.24 -24.43 14.28
CA SER A 34 -32.73 -24.95 15.55
C SER A 34 -34.27 -25.02 15.57
N PRO A 35 -34.85 -26.17 15.94
CA PRO A 35 -36.27 -26.27 16.27
C PRO A 35 -36.59 -25.38 17.47
N ARG A 36 -37.79 -24.76 17.49
CA ARG A 36 -38.19 -23.90 18.61
C ARG A 36 -39.07 -24.66 19.60
N PRO A 37 -38.85 -24.51 20.92
CA PRO A 37 -39.83 -24.94 21.91
C PRO A 37 -41.11 -24.09 21.76
N LEU A 38 -42.29 -24.71 21.79
CA LEU A 38 -43.53 -23.93 21.91
C LEU A 38 -43.56 -23.28 23.30
N ASN A 39 -43.91 -21.99 23.36
CA ASN A 39 -44.18 -21.33 24.63
C ASN A 39 -45.37 -22.03 25.34
N SER A 40 -45.03 -22.73 26.43
CA SER A 40 -45.75 -23.01 27.68
C SER A 40 -47.23 -23.43 27.75
N THR A 41 -47.95 -23.71 26.67
CA THR A 41 -49.33 -24.28 26.79
C THR A 41 -49.63 -25.53 25.96
N SER A 42 -48.68 -26.04 25.19
CA SER A 42 -48.85 -27.26 24.38
C SER A 42 -47.80 -28.28 24.74
N ILE A 43 -48.22 -29.36 25.41
CA ILE A 43 -47.33 -30.39 25.96
C ILE A 43 -46.58 -31.20 24.87
N ASN A 44 -46.96 -31.10 23.58
CA ASN A 44 -46.38 -31.93 22.51
C ASN A 44 -46.03 -31.20 21.19
N GLY A 45 -45.96 -29.86 21.18
CA GLY A 45 -45.65 -29.12 19.95
C GLY A 45 -44.22 -28.60 19.90
N THR A 46 -43.49 -28.85 18.80
CA THR A 46 -42.33 -28.04 18.40
C THR A 46 -42.72 -27.19 17.19
N LYS A 47 -42.39 -25.88 17.19
CA LYS A 47 -42.55 -25.07 15.98
C LYS A 47 -41.45 -25.53 15.01
N PRO A 48 -41.78 -25.81 13.74
CA PRO A 48 -40.77 -26.18 12.75
C PRO A 48 -39.72 -25.08 12.62
N SER A 49 -38.49 -25.47 12.29
CA SER A 49 -37.38 -24.52 12.19
C SER A 49 -37.67 -23.42 11.14
N PRO A 50 -37.07 -22.22 11.28
CA PRO A 50 -37.16 -21.15 10.29
C PRO A 50 -36.93 -21.61 8.85
N TYR A 51 -36.01 -22.56 8.63
CA TYR A 51 -35.74 -23.15 7.33
C TYR A 51 -36.98 -23.73 6.62
N LEU A 52 -37.92 -24.30 7.39
CA LEU A 52 -39.15 -24.90 6.86
C LEU A 52 -40.32 -23.90 6.77
N SER A 53 -40.13 -22.64 7.20
CA SER A 53 -41.22 -21.68 7.35
C SER A 53 -41.63 -20.98 6.05
N SER A 54 -40.68 -20.59 5.20
CA SER A 54 -40.97 -19.88 3.95
C SER A 54 -39.80 -19.91 2.95
N GLU A 55 -40.10 -19.77 1.65
CA GLU A 55 -39.07 -19.59 0.60
C GLU A 55 -38.33 -18.26 0.73
N GLN A 56 -39.01 -17.22 1.25
CA GLN A 56 -38.42 -15.92 1.52
C GLN A 56 -37.32 -16.01 2.59
N ALA A 57 -37.57 -16.75 3.68
CA ALA A 57 -36.61 -17.00 4.74
C ALA A 57 -35.38 -17.76 4.22
N LYS A 58 -35.59 -18.74 3.33
CA LYS A 58 -34.49 -19.46 2.67
C LYS A 58 -33.66 -18.53 1.79
N ALA A 59 -34.29 -17.69 0.97
CA ALA A 59 -33.60 -16.72 0.13
C ALA A 59 -32.81 -15.70 0.97
N ALA A 60 -33.41 -15.16 2.02
CA ALA A 60 -32.75 -14.25 2.96
C ALA A 60 -31.51 -14.92 3.58
N PHE A 61 -31.65 -16.16 4.05
CA PHE A 61 -30.54 -16.93 4.60
C PHE A 61 -29.45 -17.24 3.59
N THR A 62 -29.79 -17.58 2.35
CA THR A 62 -28.80 -17.83 1.30
C THR A 62 -27.99 -16.56 1.00
N MET A 63 -28.64 -15.40 0.83
CA MET A 63 -27.96 -14.13 0.58
C MET A 63 -27.05 -13.75 1.74
N ASP A 64 -27.56 -13.89 2.96
CA ASP A 64 -26.81 -13.67 4.19
C ASP A 64 -25.60 -14.62 4.26
N TRP A 65 -25.82 -15.93 4.15
CA TRP A 65 -24.77 -16.93 4.30
C TRP A 65 -23.64 -16.80 3.26
N ILE A 66 -23.96 -16.51 1.99
CA ILE A 66 -22.96 -16.31 0.93
C ILE A 66 -21.91 -15.27 1.34
N THR A 67 -22.35 -14.20 2.01
CA THR A 67 -21.45 -13.12 2.46
C THR A 67 -20.64 -13.49 3.72
N SER A 68 -21.04 -14.53 4.47
CA SER A 68 -20.28 -15.08 5.62
C SER A 68 -19.26 -16.16 5.24
N ILE A 69 -19.32 -16.74 4.04
CA ILE A 69 -18.44 -17.85 3.63
C ILE A 69 -16.96 -17.50 3.82
N ILE A 70 -16.54 -16.32 3.34
CA ILE A 70 -15.14 -15.90 3.41
C ILE A 70 -14.67 -15.76 4.87
N PRO A 71 -15.36 -14.98 5.74
CA PRO A 71 -15.04 -14.94 7.17
C PRO A 71 -14.98 -16.31 7.84
N THR A 72 -15.94 -17.20 7.55
CA THR A 72 -15.97 -18.54 8.14
C THR A 72 -14.78 -19.39 7.70
N LEU A 73 -14.42 -19.38 6.42
CA LEU A 73 -13.23 -20.10 5.92
C LEU A 73 -11.94 -19.56 6.56
N LEU A 74 -11.83 -18.24 6.71
CA LEU A 74 -10.70 -17.61 7.41
C LEU A 74 -10.64 -18.02 8.87
N PHE A 75 -11.77 -18.04 9.57
CA PHE A 75 -11.84 -18.50 10.95
C PHE A 75 -11.42 -19.96 11.09
N CYS A 76 -11.94 -20.87 10.26
CA CYS A 76 -11.51 -22.27 10.25
C CYS A 76 -9.99 -22.38 10.08
N TYR A 77 -9.40 -21.59 9.18
CA TYR A 77 -7.96 -21.54 9.01
C TYR A 77 -7.22 -21.04 10.27
N ILE A 78 -7.70 -19.98 10.93
CA ILE A 78 -7.17 -19.49 12.21
C ILE A 78 -7.22 -20.60 13.27
N THR A 79 -8.35 -21.28 13.39
CA THR A 79 -8.54 -22.37 14.36
C THR A 79 -7.58 -23.52 14.10
N ILE A 80 -7.42 -23.95 12.83
CA ILE A 80 -6.45 -24.99 12.46
C ILE A 80 -5.03 -24.57 12.83
N LEU A 81 -4.63 -23.33 12.51
CA LEU A 81 -3.31 -22.83 12.90
C LEU A 81 -3.11 -22.85 14.41
N PHE A 82 -4.12 -22.45 15.18
CA PHE A 82 -4.06 -22.47 16.65
C PHE A 82 -3.94 -23.89 17.19
N LEU A 83 -4.71 -24.84 16.67
CA LEU A 83 -4.65 -26.26 17.05
C LEU A 83 -3.28 -26.86 16.74
N LEU A 84 -2.75 -26.63 15.55
CA LEU A 84 -1.40 -27.07 15.18
C LEU A 84 -0.35 -26.47 16.12
N ALA A 85 -0.47 -25.18 16.43
CA ALA A 85 0.44 -24.48 17.33
C ALA A 85 0.38 -25.04 18.77
N ALA A 86 -0.82 -25.37 19.27
CA ALA A 86 -1.01 -26.04 20.56
C ALA A 86 -0.40 -27.46 20.57
N CYS A 87 -0.59 -28.22 19.50
CA CYS A 87 0.03 -29.55 19.33
C CYS A 87 1.56 -29.45 19.32
N PHE A 88 2.15 -28.50 18.58
CA PHE A 88 3.60 -28.31 18.55
C PHE A 88 4.16 -27.88 19.90
N TRP A 89 3.47 -26.98 20.60
CA TRP A 89 3.83 -26.57 21.95
C TRP A 89 3.81 -27.76 22.91
N PHE A 90 2.74 -28.56 22.89
CA PHE A 90 2.62 -29.77 23.69
C PHE A 90 3.74 -30.79 23.39
N ILE A 91 4.04 -31.05 22.12
CA ILE A 91 5.16 -31.93 21.72
C ILE A 91 6.50 -31.37 22.21
N GLY A 92 6.69 -30.04 22.13
CA GLY A 92 7.88 -29.35 22.64
C GLY A 92 8.04 -29.54 24.15
N CYS A 93 6.98 -29.33 24.92
CA CYS A 93 6.93 -29.59 26.36
C CYS A 93 7.24 -31.06 26.68
N MET A 94 6.66 -32.01 25.94
CA MET A 94 6.92 -33.44 26.10
C MET A 94 8.39 -33.80 25.79
N LYS A 95 8.99 -33.20 24.76
CA LYS A 95 10.42 -33.38 24.44
C LYS A 95 11.34 -32.76 25.49
N MET A 96 10.96 -31.60 26.03
CA MET A 96 11.69 -30.93 27.12
C MET A 96 11.65 -31.77 28.40
N MET A 97 10.50 -32.32 28.77
CA MET A 97 10.39 -33.23 29.93
C MET A 97 11.18 -34.52 29.75
N ARG A 98 11.39 -35.01 28.52
CA ARG A 98 12.21 -36.19 28.22
C ARG A 98 13.72 -35.93 28.17
N ARG A 99 14.17 -34.68 28.05
CA ARG A 99 15.60 -34.31 28.05
C ARG A 99 15.91 -33.39 29.23
N LEU A 100 16.14 -33.96 30.41
CA LEU A 100 16.88 -33.26 31.47
C LEU A 100 18.32 -33.07 30.99
N GLY A 101 18.69 -31.84 30.63
CA GLY A 101 20.09 -31.47 30.39
C GLY A 101 20.44 -31.25 28.93
N THR A 102 19.90 -30.19 28.32
CA THR A 102 20.61 -29.19 27.50
C THR A 102 19.57 -28.32 26.80
N ILE A 103 19.31 -27.16 27.39
CA ILE A 103 18.42 -26.15 26.81
C ILE A 103 19.20 -25.51 25.64
N THR A 104 18.98 -25.99 24.42
CA THR A 104 19.39 -25.24 23.23
C THR A 104 18.32 -24.19 22.91
N ARG A 105 18.78 -22.94 22.79
CA ARG A 105 18.01 -21.70 22.78
C ARG A 105 17.35 -21.39 21.42
N ASP A 106 17.02 -22.43 20.64
CA ASP A 106 16.51 -22.30 19.26
C ASP A 106 15.00 -22.60 19.12
N SER A 107 14.25 -22.61 20.23
CA SER A 107 12.80 -22.85 20.23
C SER A 107 11.96 -21.65 19.77
N HIS A 108 12.56 -20.64 19.11
CA HIS A 108 11.89 -19.42 18.67
C HIS A 108 10.96 -19.58 17.44
N CYS A 109 10.79 -20.76 16.84
CA CYS A 109 10.42 -20.84 15.42
C CYS A 109 9.07 -21.46 15.01
N VAL A 110 8.06 -21.60 15.88
CA VAL A 110 6.74 -22.13 15.42
C VAL A 110 5.56 -21.17 15.60
N TRP A 111 5.71 -20.15 16.45
CA TRP A 111 4.65 -19.18 16.76
C TRP A 111 4.81 -17.82 16.08
N SER A 112 5.79 -17.67 15.19
CA SER A 112 5.86 -16.44 14.42
C SER A 112 4.64 -16.39 13.52
N PHE A 113 3.73 -15.46 13.77
CA PHE A 113 2.80 -14.92 12.77
C PHE A 113 3.64 -14.56 11.55
N THR A 114 3.86 -15.54 10.68
CA THR A 114 4.71 -15.35 9.52
C THR A 114 4.04 -14.27 8.68
N ALA A 115 4.83 -13.50 7.94
CA ALA A 115 4.26 -12.51 7.03
C ALA A 115 3.24 -13.16 6.07
N ALA A 116 3.43 -14.44 5.73
CA ALA A 116 2.47 -15.25 4.97
C ALA A 116 1.12 -15.41 5.69
N ASN A 117 1.12 -15.89 6.94
CA ASN A 117 -0.11 -16.11 7.69
C ASN A 117 -0.86 -14.80 7.93
N ILE A 118 -0.18 -13.74 8.34
CA ILE A 118 -0.80 -12.41 8.52
C ILE A 118 -1.48 -11.96 7.22
N ARG A 119 -0.81 -12.14 6.08
CA ARG A 119 -1.35 -11.70 4.79
C ARG A 119 -2.52 -12.55 4.31
N PHE A 120 -2.51 -13.86 4.55
CA PHE A 120 -3.65 -14.71 4.26
C PHE A 120 -4.87 -14.29 5.08
N LEU A 121 -4.68 -14.10 6.40
CA LEU A 121 -5.72 -13.72 7.34
C LEU A 121 -6.35 -12.35 7.05
N THR A 122 -5.54 -11.41 6.59
CA THR A 122 -6.00 -10.07 6.23
C THR A 122 -6.49 -9.98 4.78
N LEU A 123 -6.48 -11.10 4.05
CA LEU A 123 -6.72 -11.15 2.61
C LEU A 123 -5.82 -10.15 1.84
N THR A 124 -4.64 -9.86 2.39
CA THR A 124 -3.61 -9.00 1.79
C THR A 124 -2.58 -9.85 1.05
N CYS A 125 -3.03 -10.85 0.28
CA CYS A 125 -2.12 -11.71 -0.47
C CYS A 125 -1.26 -10.86 -1.43
N ASN A 126 0.06 -10.95 -1.26
CA ASN A 126 1.04 -10.37 -2.17
C ASN A 126 1.46 -11.41 -3.20
N CYS A 127 0.49 -12.04 -3.86
CA CYS A 127 0.77 -12.75 -5.09
C CYS A 127 1.48 -11.76 -6.03
N PRO A 128 2.54 -12.16 -6.75
CA PRO A 128 3.28 -11.26 -7.65
C PRO A 128 2.36 -10.41 -8.56
N CYS A 129 1.22 -10.99 -8.99
CA CYS A 129 0.17 -10.33 -9.76
C CYS A 129 -0.49 -9.10 -9.08
N TYR A 130 -0.50 -9.01 -7.74
CA TYR A 130 -1.11 -7.94 -6.95
C TYR A 130 -0.10 -6.96 -6.34
N LYS A 131 1.19 -7.34 -6.27
CA LYS A 131 2.25 -6.57 -5.60
C LYS A 131 2.40 -5.14 -6.12
N SER A 132 2.06 -4.90 -7.38
CA SER A 132 2.29 -3.63 -8.08
C SER A 132 1.08 -2.68 -8.11
N ARG A 133 -0.06 -3.03 -7.51
CA ARG A 133 -1.33 -2.29 -7.71
C ARG A 133 -2.18 -2.12 -6.43
N PRO A 134 -1.72 -1.33 -5.44
CA PRO A 134 -2.50 -1.04 -4.24
C PRO A 134 -3.87 -0.44 -4.54
N GLN A 135 -3.99 0.39 -5.59
CA GLN A 135 -5.25 1.02 -5.99
C GLN A 135 -6.26 0.01 -6.55
N LEU A 136 -5.84 -0.83 -7.51
CA LEU A 136 -6.71 -1.86 -8.07
C LEU A 136 -7.17 -2.84 -6.99
N ARG A 137 -6.23 -3.23 -6.11
CA ARG A 137 -6.55 -4.10 -4.98
C ARG A 137 -7.59 -3.48 -4.04
N PHE A 138 -7.44 -2.19 -3.71
CA PHE A 138 -8.42 -1.46 -2.91
C PHE A 138 -9.78 -1.39 -3.62
N GLN A 139 -9.80 -1.08 -4.93
CA GLN A 139 -11.03 -1.00 -5.72
C GLN A 139 -11.78 -2.33 -5.79
N ILE A 140 -11.07 -3.44 -6.05
CA ILE A 140 -11.67 -4.78 -6.08
C ILE A 140 -12.27 -5.14 -4.72
N ARG A 141 -11.50 -4.93 -3.63
CA ARG A 141 -11.99 -5.21 -2.27
C ARG A 141 -13.19 -4.34 -1.93
N LEU A 142 -13.14 -3.04 -2.23
CA LEU A 142 -14.26 -2.14 -2.03
C LEU A 142 -15.49 -2.59 -2.81
N GLY A 143 -15.34 -2.97 -4.08
CA GLY A 143 -16.43 -3.49 -4.91
C GLY A 143 -17.08 -4.75 -4.33
N VAL A 144 -16.28 -5.73 -3.90
CA VAL A 144 -16.77 -6.95 -3.25
C VAL A 144 -17.50 -6.64 -1.95
N MET A 145 -16.94 -5.78 -1.10
CA MET A 145 -17.55 -5.41 0.18
C MET A 145 -18.85 -4.62 -0.01
N CYS A 146 -18.93 -3.73 -1.00
CA CYS A 146 -20.18 -3.07 -1.38
C CYS A 146 -21.24 -4.08 -1.83
N ALA A 147 -20.86 -5.10 -2.62
CA ALA A 147 -21.78 -6.16 -3.02
C ALA A 147 -22.30 -6.94 -1.79
N PHE A 148 -21.43 -7.25 -0.84
CA PHE A 148 -21.81 -7.91 0.41
C PHE A 148 -22.74 -7.07 1.27
N ILE A 149 -22.50 -5.75 1.39
CA ILE A 149 -23.41 -4.83 2.08
C ILE A 149 -24.78 -4.86 1.42
N THR A 150 -24.87 -4.78 0.09
CA THR A 150 -26.14 -4.85 -0.63
C THR A 150 -26.89 -6.14 -0.33
N LEU A 151 -26.23 -7.30 -0.44
CA LEU A 151 -26.83 -8.60 -0.13
C LEU A 151 -27.30 -8.69 1.33
N ARG A 152 -26.53 -8.16 2.28
CA ARG A 152 -26.91 -8.11 3.70
C ARG A 152 -28.10 -7.20 3.96
N ILE A 153 -28.16 -6.03 3.36
CA ILE A 153 -29.31 -5.11 3.49
C ILE A 153 -30.57 -5.78 2.93
N LEU A 154 -30.48 -6.45 1.78
CA LEU A 154 -31.59 -7.21 1.22
C LEU A 154 -32.02 -8.35 2.16
N ALA A 155 -31.08 -9.10 2.74
CA ALA A 155 -31.40 -10.13 3.72
C ALA A 155 -32.10 -9.55 4.97
N VAL A 156 -31.65 -8.41 5.49
CA VAL A 156 -32.29 -7.69 6.61
C VAL A 156 -33.74 -7.36 6.28
N ILE A 157 -34.00 -6.78 5.10
CA ILE A 157 -35.35 -6.43 4.65
C ILE A 157 -36.22 -7.69 4.54
N LEU A 158 -35.69 -8.78 3.96
CA LEU A 158 -36.44 -10.02 3.80
C LEU A 158 -36.73 -10.70 5.14
N TYR A 159 -35.80 -10.70 6.09
CA TYR A 159 -36.04 -11.22 7.44
C TYR A 159 -37.08 -10.40 8.22
N ALA A 160 -37.00 -9.06 8.13
CA ALA A 160 -37.91 -8.17 8.84
C ALA A 160 -39.33 -8.17 8.27
N SER A 161 -39.49 -8.45 6.97
CA SER A 161 -40.79 -8.49 6.30
C SER A 161 -41.46 -9.86 6.32
N ASP A 162 -40.75 -10.93 6.67
CA ASP A 162 -41.33 -12.26 6.73
C ASP A 162 -42.12 -12.49 8.04
N THR A 163 -43.43 -12.24 7.97
CA THR A 163 -44.35 -12.47 9.08
C THR A 163 -44.37 -13.91 9.61
N LYS A 164 -43.91 -14.92 8.83
CA LYS A 164 -43.87 -16.32 9.27
C LYS A 164 -42.71 -16.61 10.22
N LEU A 165 -41.69 -15.75 10.25
CA LEU A 165 -40.54 -15.93 11.13
C LEU A 165 -40.79 -15.47 12.57
N ASP A 166 -41.82 -14.66 12.79
CA ASP A 166 -42.19 -14.13 14.12
C ASP A 166 -41.00 -13.35 14.73
N ASP A 167 -40.81 -13.37 16.05
CA ASP A 167 -39.66 -12.77 16.75
C ASP A 167 -38.29 -13.15 16.17
N THR A 168 -38.15 -14.31 15.55
CA THR A 168 -36.86 -14.72 14.95
C THR A 168 -36.54 -13.95 13.68
N GLY A 169 -37.54 -13.48 12.93
CA GLY A 169 -37.30 -12.58 11.80
C GLY A 169 -36.60 -11.31 12.29
N VAL A 170 -37.06 -10.76 13.41
CA VAL A 170 -36.46 -9.59 14.07
C VAL A 170 -35.04 -9.89 14.54
N VAL A 171 -34.81 -11.01 15.21
CA VAL A 171 -33.46 -11.40 15.69
C VAL A 171 -32.49 -11.61 14.51
N MET A 172 -32.91 -12.32 13.46
CA MET A 172 -32.08 -12.56 12.28
C MET A 172 -31.77 -11.25 11.55
N ALA A 173 -32.77 -10.38 11.37
CA ALA A 173 -32.57 -9.05 10.81
C ALA A 173 -31.57 -8.23 11.64
N ALA A 174 -31.67 -8.26 12.98
CA ALA A 174 -30.74 -7.56 13.86
C ALA A 174 -29.31 -8.10 13.73
N LEU A 175 -29.11 -9.42 13.73
CA LEU A 175 -27.79 -10.02 13.55
C LEU A 175 -27.17 -9.69 12.19
N SER A 176 -27.97 -9.73 11.12
CA SER A 176 -27.54 -9.33 9.77
C SER A 176 -27.21 -7.83 9.70
N ALA A 177 -27.94 -6.97 10.41
CA ALA A 177 -27.62 -5.54 10.48
C ALA A 177 -26.31 -5.27 11.24
N ILE A 178 -26.03 -5.99 12.33
CA ILE A 178 -24.74 -5.89 13.03
C ILE A 178 -23.60 -6.36 12.12
N SER A 179 -23.82 -7.40 11.33
CA SER A 179 -22.86 -7.89 10.33
C SER A 179 -22.51 -6.81 9.28
N VAL A 180 -23.47 -5.99 8.85
CA VAL A 180 -23.20 -4.82 7.98
C VAL A 180 -22.20 -3.86 8.62
N VAL A 181 -22.29 -3.63 9.94
CA VAL A 181 -21.34 -2.77 10.67
C VAL A 181 -19.92 -3.35 10.60
N PHE A 182 -19.75 -4.67 10.77
CA PHE A 182 -18.45 -5.33 10.63
C PHE A 182 -17.85 -5.17 9.22
N ILE A 183 -18.68 -5.26 8.18
CA ILE A 183 -18.23 -5.04 6.79
C ILE A 183 -17.82 -3.58 6.57
N LEU A 184 -18.60 -2.61 7.08
CA LEU A 184 -18.26 -1.18 7.02
C LEU A 184 -16.95 -0.86 7.76
N LEU A 185 -16.72 -1.45 8.94
CA LEU A 185 -15.46 -1.32 9.66
C LEU A 185 -14.28 -1.91 8.88
N THR A 186 -14.50 -3.03 8.18
CA THR A 186 -13.48 -3.64 7.30
C THR A 186 -13.13 -2.68 6.15
N ILE A 187 -14.13 -2.07 5.50
CA ILE A 187 -13.91 -1.04 4.46
C ILE A 187 -13.12 0.15 5.03
N ALA A 188 -13.47 0.62 6.24
CA ALA A 188 -12.78 1.72 6.88
C ALA A 188 -11.29 1.40 7.15
N VAL A 189 -10.99 0.18 7.58
CA VAL A 189 -9.62 -0.32 7.76
C VAL A 189 -8.87 -0.41 6.43
N ASP A 190 -9.49 -0.95 5.38
CA ASP A 190 -8.90 -1.03 4.04
C ASP A 190 -8.63 0.36 3.44
N TYR A 191 -9.57 1.29 3.61
CA TYR A 191 -9.41 2.67 3.18
C TYR A 191 -8.28 3.37 3.95
N TYR A 192 -8.19 3.14 5.26
CA TYR A 192 -7.10 3.66 6.07
C TYR A 192 -5.74 3.10 5.61
N GLN A 193 -5.65 1.79 5.34
CA GLN A 193 -4.45 1.17 4.81
C GLN A 193 -4.05 1.77 3.45
N TYR A 194 -5.01 1.91 2.53
CA TYR A 194 -4.80 2.54 1.22
C TYR A 194 -4.30 3.98 1.34
N ARG A 195 -4.92 4.77 2.23
CA ARG A 195 -4.52 6.15 2.51
C ARG A 195 -3.09 6.21 3.05
N MET A 196 -2.71 5.30 3.94
CA MET A 196 -1.35 5.26 4.50
C MET A 196 -0.28 4.95 3.45
N TRP A 197 -0.61 4.20 2.39
CA TRP A 197 0.32 3.96 1.29
C TRP A 197 0.52 5.19 0.41
N TRP A 198 -0.56 5.83 -0.03
CA TRP A 198 -0.51 6.93 -1.00
C TRP A 198 -0.28 8.31 -0.38
N TYR A 199 -0.54 8.45 0.91
CA TYR A 199 -0.37 9.68 1.66
C TYR A 199 0.56 9.44 2.85
N TYR A 200 1.54 8.54 2.67
CA TYR A 200 2.59 8.30 3.64
C TYR A 200 3.24 9.62 4.02
N ARG A 201 3.49 9.81 5.31
CA ARG A 201 4.23 10.96 5.81
C ARG A 201 5.24 10.44 6.84
N PRO A 202 6.56 10.60 6.60
CA PRO A 202 7.56 10.07 7.51
C PRO A 202 7.48 10.75 8.87
N ASP A 203 7.47 9.94 9.93
CA ASP A 203 7.62 10.42 11.30
C ASP A 203 8.89 11.28 11.43
N GLN A 204 8.83 12.32 12.25
CA GLN A 204 9.88 13.33 12.47
C GLN A 204 10.06 14.44 11.41
N ALA A 205 9.32 14.45 10.30
CA ALA A 205 9.14 15.74 9.60
C ALA A 205 8.54 16.77 10.59
N TYR A 206 7.61 16.32 11.42
CA TYR A 206 6.76 17.11 12.33
C TYR A 206 7.38 17.52 13.68
N GLN A 207 8.67 17.30 13.94
CA GLN A 207 9.18 17.32 15.31
C GLN A 207 9.63 18.68 15.88
N MET A 208 9.16 19.82 15.35
CA MET A 208 9.53 21.13 15.95
C MET A 208 8.43 21.89 16.71
N CYS A 209 7.13 21.58 16.57
CA CYS A 209 6.12 22.00 17.55
C CYS A 209 4.77 21.31 17.28
N ARG A 210 4.05 20.88 18.33
CA ARG A 210 2.68 20.33 18.25
C ARG A 210 1.58 21.40 18.29
N CYS A 211 1.97 22.67 18.34
CA CYS A 211 1.04 23.80 18.34
C CYS A 211 0.37 23.96 16.97
N TRP A 212 -0.89 24.44 16.98
CA TRP A 212 -1.68 24.65 15.76
C TRP A 212 -1.02 25.64 14.79
N CYS A 213 -0.22 26.60 15.31
CA CYS A 213 0.57 27.57 14.54
C CYS A 213 1.83 26.99 13.86
N CYS A 214 2.27 25.79 14.23
CA CYS A 214 3.42 25.11 13.63
C CYS A 214 3.04 23.87 12.83
N ARG A 215 1.82 23.85 12.27
CA ARG A 215 1.55 22.99 11.12
C ARG A 215 2.61 23.32 10.07
N GLN A 216 3.63 22.48 9.97
CA GLN A 216 4.64 22.64 8.95
C GLN A 216 3.95 22.62 7.60
N THR A 217 3.99 23.77 6.94
CA THR A 217 3.66 23.91 5.54
C THR A 217 4.85 23.34 4.79
N PHE A 218 4.63 22.24 4.07
CA PHE A 218 5.57 21.86 3.04
C PHE A 218 5.60 22.96 1.98
N HIS A 219 6.71 23.03 1.26
CA HIS A 219 6.83 23.89 0.10
C HIS A 219 5.64 23.61 -0.84
N PRO A 220 4.98 24.62 -1.43
CA PRO A 220 3.77 24.43 -2.23
C PRO A 220 3.97 23.48 -3.42
N CYS A 221 5.18 23.41 -3.97
CA CYS A 221 5.55 22.49 -5.04
C CYS A 221 5.84 21.05 -4.57
N HIS A 222 5.90 20.77 -3.26
CA HIS A 222 6.02 19.41 -2.75
C HIS A 222 4.65 18.75 -2.71
N GLU A 223 4.47 17.71 -3.52
CA GLU A 223 3.18 17.00 -3.62
C GLU A 223 2.97 16.03 -2.46
N ARG A 224 3.95 15.13 -2.23
CA ARG A 224 3.87 14.09 -1.19
C ARG A 224 5.14 13.26 -1.04
N PHE A 225 5.15 12.45 0.03
CA PHE A 225 6.05 11.33 0.19
C PHE A 225 5.41 10.02 -0.30
N LEU A 226 6.20 9.17 -0.94
CA LEU A 226 5.83 7.80 -1.30
C LEU A 226 6.80 6.82 -0.64
N PRO A 227 6.32 5.68 -0.12
CA PRO A 227 7.20 4.60 0.32
C PRO A 227 7.80 3.88 -0.90
N GLU A 228 9.12 3.66 -0.91
CA GLU A 228 9.85 2.99 -2.00
C GLU A 228 9.23 1.65 -2.47
N PRO A 229 8.64 0.81 -1.60
CA PRO A 229 7.97 -0.41 -2.05
C PRO A 229 6.82 -0.22 -3.07
N LEU A 230 6.26 0.99 -3.21
CA LEU A 230 5.26 1.31 -4.25
C LEU A 230 5.85 1.45 -5.65
N LEU A 231 7.17 1.48 -5.76
CA LEU A 231 7.86 1.71 -7.02
C LEU A 231 7.88 0.50 -7.95
N GLY A 232 8.11 0.78 -9.23
CA GLY A 232 8.14 -0.20 -10.31
C GLY A 232 9.29 -1.21 -10.27
N ARG A 233 10.23 -1.13 -9.32
CA ARG A 233 11.43 -2.01 -9.23
C ARG A 233 11.10 -3.51 -9.27
N ASN A 234 9.89 -3.87 -8.82
CA ASN A 234 9.41 -5.26 -8.76
C ASN A 234 8.46 -5.64 -9.91
N ARG A 235 8.35 -4.84 -10.98
CA ARG A 235 7.44 -5.11 -12.09
C ARG A 235 8.09 -6.02 -13.12
N ASN A 236 7.39 -7.09 -13.46
CA ASN A 236 7.82 -8.08 -14.44
C ASN A 236 6.83 -8.07 -15.62
N PRO A 237 7.26 -7.79 -16.87
CA PRO A 237 6.37 -7.71 -18.02
C PRO A 237 5.58 -9.02 -18.27
N ASN A 238 6.09 -10.16 -17.79
CA ASN A 238 5.48 -11.47 -17.96
C ASN A 238 4.40 -11.80 -16.91
N GLU A 239 4.17 -10.90 -15.95
CA GLU A 239 3.16 -11.10 -14.90
C GLU A 239 1.87 -10.33 -15.22
N LEU A 240 0.73 -10.99 -15.03
CA LEU A 240 -0.59 -10.39 -15.26
C LEU A 240 -0.74 -9.12 -14.40
N GLY A 241 -1.01 -7.98 -15.06
CA GLY A 241 -1.10 -6.69 -14.38
C GLY A 241 0.23 -5.92 -14.25
N ASN A 242 1.32 -6.40 -14.83
CA ASN A 242 2.58 -5.65 -14.92
C ASN A 242 2.88 -5.18 -16.34
N LYS A 243 1.83 -4.90 -17.13
CA LYS A 243 2.00 -4.27 -18.45
C LYS A 243 2.84 -3.01 -18.28
N LEU A 244 3.92 -3.01 -19.05
CA LEU A 244 4.80 -1.87 -19.20
C LEU A 244 3.99 -0.65 -19.68
N CYS A 245 4.49 0.56 -19.42
CA CYS A 245 3.91 1.75 -20.05
C CYS A 245 3.93 1.54 -21.56
N ILE A 246 2.76 1.66 -22.18
CA ILE A 246 2.64 1.54 -23.63
C ILE A 246 3.00 2.91 -24.18
N PHE A 247 4.16 2.99 -24.82
CA PHE A 247 4.54 4.16 -25.58
C PHE A 247 3.59 4.31 -26.78
N ASP A 248 3.34 5.55 -27.18
CA ASP A 248 2.66 5.82 -28.44
C ASP A 248 3.54 5.38 -29.64
N GLY A 249 3.00 5.48 -30.86
CA GLY A 249 3.74 5.16 -32.08
C GLY A 249 5.00 6.00 -32.30
N GLY A 250 5.20 7.07 -31.54
CA GLY A 250 6.38 7.94 -31.55
C GLY A 250 7.39 7.62 -30.43
N GLY A 251 7.16 6.60 -29.61
CA GLY A 251 8.05 6.26 -28.50
C GLY A 251 7.89 7.19 -27.28
N ASN A 252 6.79 7.94 -27.17
CA ASN A 252 6.52 8.84 -26.06
C ASN A 252 5.52 8.24 -25.06
N CYS A 253 5.67 8.60 -23.78
CA CYS A 253 4.75 8.18 -22.75
C CYS A 253 3.47 9.03 -22.83
N PRO A 254 2.27 8.43 -22.95
CA PRO A 254 1.01 9.17 -23.06
C PRO A 254 0.59 9.83 -21.74
N THR A 255 1.22 9.51 -20.61
CA THR A 255 0.86 10.02 -19.28
C THR A 255 2.07 10.60 -18.56
N LEU A 256 2.23 11.91 -18.65
CA LEU A 256 3.34 12.66 -18.05
C LEU A 256 2.97 13.21 -16.66
N SER A 257 2.63 12.34 -15.71
CA SER A 257 2.43 12.74 -14.31
C SER A 257 3.56 12.23 -13.42
N LEU A 258 3.90 12.96 -12.36
CA LEU A 258 4.96 12.55 -11.41
C LEU A 258 4.75 11.12 -10.90
N ASP A 259 3.52 10.76 -10.55
CA ASP A 259 3.18 9.40 -10.13
C ASP A 259 3.46 8.38 -11.21
N HIS A 260 3.02 8.65 -12.44
CA HIS A 260 3.25 7.74 -13.55
C HIS A 260 4.74 7.56 -13.80
N ILE A 261 5.50 8.65 -13.86
CA ILE A 261 6.95 8.62 -14.08
C ILE A 261 7.66 7.85 -12.97
N VAL A 262 7.36 8.13 -11.71
CA VAL A 262 7.94 7.44 -10.54
C VAL A 262 7.59 5.95 -10.54
N ILE A 263 6.40 5.58 -10.99
CA ILE A 263 5.90 4.21 -10.93
C ILE A 263 6.34 3.37 -12.15
N PHE A 264 6.45 3.97 -13.34
CA PHE A 264 6.68 3.26 -14.60
C PHE A 264 8.05 3.54 -15.24
N HIS A 265 8.63 4.71 -15.02
CA HIS A 265 9.83 5.17 -15.75
C HIS A 265 11.05 5.46 -14.87
N ALA A 266 10.87 5.38 -13.56
CA ALA A 266 11.92 5.51 -12.56
C ALA A 266 13.04 4.45 -12.69
N PHE A 267 12.69 3.22 -13.10
CA PHE A 267 13.59 2.08 -13.16
C PHE A 267 13.84 1.65 -14.61
N ASP A 268 14.99 1.02 -14.83
CA ASP A 268 15.59 0.75 -16.15
C ASP A 268 14.78 -0.16 -17.08
N SER A 269 13.67 -0.73 -16.63
CA SER A 269 12.80 -1.49 -17.53
C SER A 269 12.17 -0.60 -18.62
N MET A 270 11.99 0.71 -18.38
CA MET A 270 11.56 1.71 -19.38
C MET A 270 12.02 3.13 -19.01
N PRO A 271 13.29 3.50 -19.19
CA PRO A 271 13.74 4.86 -18.91
C PRO A 271 12.98 5.87 -19.78
N GLN A 272 12.72 7.07 -19.25
CA GLN A 272 12.18 8.19 -20.02
C GLN A 272 13.02 8.45 -21.27
N SER A 273 12.47 8.94 -22.38
CA SER A 273 13.26 9.35 -23.55
C SER A 273 14.31 10.39 -23.19
N ARG A 274 15.43 10.46 -23.95
CA ARG A 274 16.43 11.53 -23.76
C ARG A 274 15.79 12.89 -24.01
N TYR A 275 16.33 13.93 -23.39
CA TYR A 275 15.85 15.28 -23.64
C TYR A 275 15.96 15.66 -25.11
N GLN A 276 14.89 16.23 -25.68
CA GLN A 276 14.84 16.74 -27.03
C GLN A 276 14.27 18.15 -26.97
N ARG A 277 15.04 19.14 -27.43
CA ARG A 277 14.71 20.57 -27.29
C ARG A 277 13.34 20.93 -27.88
N ASP A 278 12.99 20.34 -29.01
CA ASP A 278 11.75 20.68 -29.73
C ASP A 278 10.52 19.99 -29.13
N ASN A 279 10.72 18.91 -28.38
CA ASN A 279 9.64 18.08 -27.86
C ASN A 279 9.40 18.27 -26.35
N HIS A 280 10.40 18.74 -25.60
CA HIS A 280 10.34 18.81 -24.14
C HIS A 280 10.47 20.23 -23.62
N ARG A 281 9.33 20.88 -23.34
CA ARG A 281 9.32 22.13 -22.55
C ARG A 281 9.56 21.84 -21.06
N THR A 282 8.92 20.80 -20.56
CA THR A 282 9.12 20.26 -19.21
C THR A 282 9.76 18.89 -19.28
N TYR A 283 10.57 18.56 -18.30
CA TYR A 283 11.26 17.27 -18.22
C TYR A 283 11.30 16.76 -16.78
N PHE A 284 11.32 15.44 -16.61
CA PHE A 284 11.33 14.86 -15.26
C PHE A 284 12.73 14.45 -14.85
N GLY A 285 13.22 15.09 -13.79
CA GLY A 285 14.52 14.83 -13.20
C GLY A 285 14.43 13.93 -11.97
N PHE A 286 15.48 13.15 -11.75
CA PHE A 286 15.65 12.36 -10.55
C PHE A 286 16.82 12.84 -9.72
N HIS A 287 16.64 12.92 -8.41
CA HIS A 287 17.65 13.35 -7.45
C HIS A 287 17.71 12.37 -6.29
N ARG A 288 18.89 12.10 -5.75
CA ARG A 288 19.06 11.21 -4.58
C ARG A 288 19.81 11.95 -3.48
N THR A 289 19.29 11.83 -2.27
CA THR A 289 19.83 12.54 -1.10
C THR A 289 19.56 11.77 0.19
N SER A 290 20.04 12.26 1.32
CA SER A 290 19.75 11.65 2.62
C SER A 290 18.28 11.89 3.02
N PRO A 291 17.67 11.01 3.83
CA PRO A 291 16.30 11.20 4.30
C PRO A 291 16.05 12.52 5.05
N GLN A 292 17.07 13.06 5.72
CA GLN A 292 17.00 14.35 6.42
C GLN A 292 17.00 15.51 5.42
N SER A 293 17.88 15.48 4.43
CA SER A 293 17.94 16.49 3.37
C SER A 293 16.67 16.49 2.53
N ALA A 294 16.11 15.31 2.23
CA ALA A 294 14.82 15.18 1.54
C ALA A 294 13.68 15.86 2.31
N VAL A 295 13.61 15.66 3.64
CA VAL A 295 12.62 16.37 4.48
C VAL A 295 12.87 17.89 4.47
N GLY A 296 14.13 18.33 4.51
CA GLY A 296 14.49 19.73 4.37
C GLY A 296 14.01 20.32 3.03
N ILE A 297 14.21 19.61 1.93
CA ILE A 297 13.72 20.00 0.60
C ILE A 297 12.18 20.05 0.57
N ALA A 298 11.50 19.08 1.19
CA ALA A 298 10.04 19.11 1.29
C ALA A 298 9.53 20.37 2.01
N GLN A 299 10.25 20.84 3.02
CA GLN A 299 9.86 22.00 3.83
C GLN A 299 10.25 23.33 3.19
N GLN A 300 11.45 23.42 2.62
CA GLN A 300 12.09 24.68 2.24
C GLN A 300 12.32 24.83 0.73
N GLY A 301 12.04 23.78 -0.05
CA GLY A 301 12.36 23.73 -1.47
C GLY A 301 13.82 23.33 -1.75
N PHE A 302 14.13 23.22 -3.03
CA PHE A 302 15.49 22.94 -3.49
C PHE A 302 16.40 24.17 -3.31
N ARG A 303 17.68 23.91 -3.13
CA ARG A 303 18.73 24.94 -3.03
C ARG A 303 19.82 24.66 -4.04
N ILE A 304 20.40 25.72 -4.57
CA ILE A 304 21.54 25.66 -5.48
C ILE A 304 22.74 25.07 -4.73
N SER A 305 23.44 24.12 -5.35
CA SER A 305 24.73 23.68 -4.84
C SER A 305 25.75 24.79 -5.00
N ALA A 306 26.41 25.20 -3.92
CA ALA A 306 27.37 26.31 -3.91
C ALA A 306 28.83 25.87 -3.73
N THR A 307 29.09 24.56 -3.58
CA THR A 307 30.42 24.06 -3.17
C THR A 307 31.06 23.25 -4.30
N PRO A 308 32.25 23.64 -4.81
CA PRO A 308 33.00 22.83 -5.77
C PRO A 308 33.41 21.44 -5.23
N PRO A 309 33.62 20.42 -6.09
CA PRO A 309 33.50 20.46 -7.54
C PRO A 309 32.05 20.27 -8.04
N GLN A 310 31.70 20.96 -9.14
CA GLN A 310 30.37 20.98 -9.78
C GLN A 310 30.50 20.73 -11.29
N LEU A 311 30.15 19.52 -11.75
CA LEU A 311 30.37 19.07 -13.13
C LEU A 311 29.72 19.96 -14.22
N LEU A 312 28.54 20.51 -13.94
CA LEU A 312 27.71 21.30 -14.87
C LEU A 312 27.54 22.75 -14.39
N GLY A 313 28.39 23.20 -13.48
CA GLY A 313 28.27 24.51 -12.83
C GLY A 313 27.32 24.53 -11.63
N PHE A 314 27.13 25.67 -11.00
CA PHE A 314 26.38 25.75 -9.74
C PHE A 314 24.87 25.79 -10.01
N GLY A 315 24.14 24.79 -9.54
CA GLY A 315 22.69 24.72 -9.72
C GLY A 315 22.07 23.55 -8.97
N VAL A 316 20.87 23.17 -9.38
CA VAL A 316 20.17 21.97 -8.88
C VAL A 316 20.32 20.84 -9.89
N TYR A 317 20.89 19.73 -9.43
CA TYR A 317 21.26 18.60 -10.28
C TYR A 317 20.21 17.50 -10.29
N PHE A 318 19.94 16.99 -11.49
CA PHE A 318 19.08 15.86 -11.73
C PHE A 318 19.73 14.87 -12.70
N ALA A 319 19.42 13.59 -12.53
CA ALA A 319 19.71 12.55 -13.50
C ALA A 319 18.45 12.19 -14.30
N ARG A 320 18.64 11.63 -15.50
CA ARG A 320 17.56 11.09 -16.34
C ARG A 320 16.89 9.83 -15.77
N SER A 321 17.58 9.07 -14.92
CA SER A 321 17.08 7.82 -14.33
C SER A 321 17.50 7.66 -12.87
N PHE A 322 16.81 6.81 -12.10
CA PHE A 322 17.25 6.49 -10.74
C PHE A 322 18.61 5.79 -10.70
N LYS A 323 18.90 4.87 -11.64
CA LYS A 323 20.23 4.25 -11.72
C LYS A 323 21.34 5.27 -11.93
N GLY A 324 21.07 6.33 -12.71
CA GLY A 324 21.97 7.48 -12.87
C GLY A 324 22.29 8.18 -11.54
N THR A 325 21.33 8.21 -10.60
CA THR A 325 21.54 8.76 -9.25
C THR A 325 22.27 7.80 -8.30
N GLU A 326 22.13 6.47 -8.45
CA GLU A 326 22.67 5.48 -7.51
C GLU A 326 24.19 5.51 -7.43
N ARG A 327 24.87 5.70 -8.58
CA ARG A 327 26.35 5.74 -8.65
C ARG A 327 26.97 7.02 -8.11
N LYS A 328 26.16 8.08 -7.91
CA LYS A 328 26.65 9.45 -7.65
C LYS A 328 26.35 9.93 -6.24
N ALA A 329 25.25 9.48 -5.66
CA ALA A 329 24.93 9.84 -4.29
C ALA A 329 25.79 9.03 -3.30
N ARG A 330 26.58 9.74 -2.49
CA ARG A 330 27.18 9.19 -1.26
C ARG A 330 26.15 8.99 -0.13
N HIS A 331 24.88 9.27 -0.42
CA HIS A 331 23.77 9.22 0.52
C HIS A 331 22.76 8.18 0.05
N GLU A 332 22.44 7.25 0.95
CA GLU A 332 21.36 6.29 0.77
C GLU A 332 20.08 6.83 1.41
N GLY A 333 18.93 6.45 0.86
CA GLY A 333 17.66 6.42 1.59
C GLY A 333 16.53 7.34 1.13
N ALA A 334 16.76 8.37 0.31
CA ALA A 334 15.65 9.12 -0.30
C ALA A 334 15.91 9.46 -1.77
N LEU A 335 14.89 9.24 -2.60
CA LEU A 335 14.85 9.63 -4.01
C LEU A 335 13.83 10.74 -4.18
N ILE A 336 14.05 11.61 -5.15
CA ILE A 336 13.13 12.68 -5.52
C ILE A 336 12.91 12.58 -7.02
N CYS A 337 11.66 12.64 -7.44
CA CYS A 337 11.30 12.87 -8.84
C CYS A 337 10.67 14.25 -8.93
N ALA A 338 11.20 15.07 -9.83
CA ALA A 338 10.83 16.47 -9.99
C ALA A 338 10.41 16.72 -11.43
N GLU A 339 9.35 17.48 -11.62
CA GLU A 339 8.99 18.07 -12.91
C GLU A 339 9.66 19.43 -13.02
N VAL A 340 10.42 19.61 -14.10
CA VAL A 340 11.32 20.75 -14.27
C VAL A 340 11.00 21.45 -15.58
N ASP A 341 10.83 22.77 -15.52
CA ASP A 341 10.75 23.65 -16.67
C ASP A 341 12.15 23.88 -17.24
N MET A 342 12.41 23.31 -18.41
CA MET A 342 13.76 23.25 -18.99
C MET A 342 14.20 24.59 -19.59
N ARG A 343 13.26 25.42 -20.04
CA ARG A 343 13.49 26.77 -20.62
C ARG A 343 14.65 26.77 -21.65
N ASN A 344 15.56 27.75 -21.60
CA ASN A 344 16.67 27.80 -22.54
C ASN A 344 17.79 26.82 -22.14
N VAL A 345 17.97 25.75 -22.92
CA VAL A 345 18.90 24.66 -22.61
C VAL A 345 20.15 24.72 -23.47
N ILE A 346 21.33 24.70 -22.86
CA ILE A 346 22.58 24.33 -23.54
C ILE A 346 22.82 22.82 -23.39
N ILE A 347 23.05 22.14 -24.51
CA ILE A 347 23.42 20.72 -24.52
C ILE A 347 24.93 20.64 -24.63
N VAL A 348 25.56 19.87 -23.74
CA VAL A 348 27.02 19.65 -23.74
C VAL A 348 27.33 18.18 -23.82
N THR A 349 28.43 17.85 -24.49
CA THR A 349 29.03 16.51 -24.54
C THR A 349 30.20 16.41 -23.56
N HIS A 350 30.83 15.24 -23.48
CA HIS A 350 31.95 15.01 -22.56
C HIS A 350 33.11 15.98 -22.81
N ASP A 351 33.43 16.21 -24.08
CA ASP A 351 34.53 17.07 -24.49
C ASP A 351 34.26 18.55 -24.18
N GLU A 352 32.98 18.94 -24.03
CA GLU A 352 32.55 20.31 -23.76
C GLU A 352 32.31 20.60 -22.28
N LEU A 353 32.42 19.59 -21.40
CA LEU A 353 32.16 19.75 -19.96
C LEU A 353 33.01 20.82 -19.30
N HIS A 354 34.25 21.01 -19.76
CA HIS A 354 35.17 22.02 -19.25
C HIS A 354 34.64 23.46 -19.42
N ASN A 355 33.71 23.69 -20.34
CA ASN A 355 33.10 25.00 -20.58
C ASN A 355 32.08 25.40 -19.50
N VAL A 356 31.50 24.42 -18.80
CA VAL A 356 30.43 24.62 -17.81
C VAL A 356 30.84 24.22 -16.39
N SER A 357 31.83 23.33 -16.25
CA SER A 357 32.28 22.82 -14.95
C SER A 357 32.79 23.94 -14.04
N ASN A 358 32.36 23.90 -12.78
CA ASN A 358 32.70 24.87 -11.73
C ASN A 358 32.46 26.34 -12.12
N SER A 359 31.52 26.60 -13.03
CA SER A 359 31.29 27.93 -13.62
C SER A 359 29.80 28.27 -13.68
N ASN A 360 29.48 29.54 -13.46
CA ASN A 360 28.14 30.11 -13.67
C ASN A 360 28.05 30.97 -14.94
N ARG A 361 29.08 30.96 -15.80
CA ARG A 361 29.09 31.79 -17.02
C ARG A 361 27.89 31.50 -17.92
N TRP A 362 27.46 30.25 -17.99
CA TRP A 362 26.31 29.84 -18.79
C TRP A 362 24.98 30.41 -18.27
N HIS A 363 24.87 30.84 -17.01
CA HIS A 363 23.63 31.43 -16.45
C HIS A 363 23.20 32.72 -17.17
N GLN A 364 24.13 33.40 -17.85
CA GLN A 364 23.88 34.62 -18.59
C GLN A 364 22.96 34.39 -19.78
N ASN A 365 23.12 33.24 -20.45
CA ASN A 365 22.45 32.96 -21.71
C ASN A 365 21.47 31.80 -21.60
N PHE A 366 21.67 30.90 -20.63
CA PHE A 366 20.90 29.66 -20.49
C PHE A 366 20.29 29.52 -19.10
N ASP A 367 19.24 28.73 -19.01
CA ASP A 367 18.55 28.38 -17.77
C ASP A 367 18.92 26.98 -17.28
N THR A 368 19.28 26.10 -18.22
CA THR A 368 19.60 24.69 -17.95
C THR A 368 20.80 24.23 -18.77
N VAL A 369 21.68 23.45 -18.15
CA VAL A 369 22.70 22.65 -18.85
C VAL A 369 22.23 21.22 -18.89
N TYR A 370 22.16 20.61 -20.07
CA TYR A 370 21.89 19.19 -20.26
C TYR A 370 23.17 18.50 -20.75
N TYR A 371 23.68 17.57 -19.96
CA TYR A 371 24.81 16.74 -20.34
C TYR A 371 24.33 15.48 -21.07
N TYR A 372 24.64 15.43 -22.36
CA TYR A 372 24.36 14.29 -23.22
C TYR A 372 25.50 13.27 -23.09
N HIS A 373 25.30 12.25 -22.25
CA HIS A 373 26.32 11.25 -21.99
C HIS A 373 26.37 10.22 -23.13
N PRO A 374 27.53 9.61 -23.48
CA PRO A 374 27.59 8.52 -24.44
C PRO A 374 26.71 7.31 -24.05
N GLU A 375 26.84 6.84 -22.81
CA GLU A 375 25.92 5.85 -22.21
C GLU A 375 24.50 6.43 -22.00
N GLN A 376 23.46 5.66 -22.38
CA GLN A 376 22.06 6.11 -22.34
C GLN A 376 21.52 6.46 -20.95
N ASP A 377 21.93 5.74 -19.92
CA ASP A 377 21.40 5.87 -18.56
C ASP A 377 22.14 6.91 -17.70
N ARG A 378 23.04 7.71 -18.30
CA ARG A 378 23.95 8.60 -17.57
C ARG A 378 23.78 10.09 -17.85
N ASP A 379 22.78 10.45 -18.64
CA ASP A 379 22.43 11.84 -18.87
C ASP A 379 22.07 12.56 -17.57
N GLU A 380 22.52 13.80 -17.47
CA GLU A 380 22.28 14.68 -16.33
C GLU A 380 21.90 16.05 -16.80
N PHE A 381 21.25 16.79 -15.91
CA PHE A 381 21.04 18.20 -16.14
C PHE A 381 21.10 19.00 -14.86
N CYS A 382 21.48 20.26 -15.01
CA CYS A 382 21.62 21.22 -13.94
C CYS A 382 20.78 22.45 -14.30
N VAL A 383 19.86 22.84 -13.42
CA VAL A 383 19.07 24.07 -13.57
C VAL A 383 19.64 25.18 -12.69
N LYS A 384 19.67 26.40 -13.22
CA LYS A 384 20.25 27.54 -12.49
C LYS A 384 19.37 28.01 -11.34
N ASP A 385 18.04 27.92 -11.50
CA ASP A 385 17.06 28.48 -10.56
C ASP A 385 16.13 27.38 -10.03
N PRO A 386 16.07 27.16 -8.70
CA PRO A 386 15.10 26.25 -8.09
C PRO A 386 13.64 26.54 -8.47
N ALA A 387 13.28 27.77 -8.87
CA ALA A 387 11.94 28.10 -9.34
C ALA A 387 11.56 27.39 -10.66
N GLN A 388 12.52 26.81 -11.38
CA GLN A 388 12.25 25.93 -12.53
C GLN A 388 11.64 24.58 -12.09
N ILE A 389 11.74 24.23 -10.82
CA ILE A 389 11.23 22.97 -10.29
C ILE A 389 9.76 23.17 -9.92
N LEU A 390 8.87 22.74 -10.82
CA LEU A 390 7.44 23.03 -10.75
C LEU A 390 6.75 22.25 -9.64
N ARG A 391 7.10 20.97 -9.51
CA ARG A 391 6.53 20.04 -8.53
C ARG A 391 7.42 18.81 -8.33
N TRP A 392 7.35 18.20 -7.16
CA TRP A 392 8.12 16.99 -6.87
C TRP A 392 7.45 16.04 -5.87
N ILE A 393 7.81 14.77 -6.01
CA ILE A 393 7.49 13.70 -5.07
C ILE A 393 8.77 13.15 -4.49
N ILE A 394 8.76 12.86 -3.19
CA ILE A 394 9.88 12.26 -2.49
C ILE A 394 9.56 10.80 -2.19
N ILE A 395 10.41 9.91 -2.67
CA ILE A 395 10.35 8.49 -2.36
C ILE A 395 11.28 8.24 -1.16
N MET A 396 10.70 7.75 -0.07
CA MET A 396 11.43 7.41 1.15
C MET A 396 11.78 5.92 1.13
N ASN A 397 13.04 5.61 1.42
CA ASN A 397 13.57 4.30 1.74
C ASN A 397 14.44 4.40 3.00
N ASP A 398 13.81 4.49 4.18
CA ASP A 398 14.54 4.57 5.43
C ASP A 398 13.90 3.72 6.53
N ASP A 399 14.55 3.63 7.68
CA ASP A 399 14.06 2.86 8.83
C ASP A 399 12.69 3.30 9.35
N ARG A 400 12.20 4.48 8.94
CA ARG A 400 10.84 4.92 9.29
C ARG A 400 9.79 4.07 8.59
N LEU A 401 10.06 3.59 7.38
CA LEU A 401 9.19 2.61 6.73
C LEU A 401 9.01 1.36 7.59
N ARG A 402 10.10 0.86 8.20
CA ARG A 402 10.08 -0.30 9.11
C ARG A 402 9.25 -0.04 10.36
N ARG A 403 9.22 1.20 10.86
CA ARG A 403 8.37 1.59 11.99
C ARG A 403 6.88 1.45 11.68
N TYR A 404 6.49 1.64 10.43
CA TYR A 404 5.13 1.34 9.96
C TYR A 404 4.99 -0.09 9.42
N GLY A 405 6.07 -0.86 9.26
CA GLY A 405 6.04 -2.18 8.61
C GLY A 405 5.69 -2.12 7.12
N LEU A 406 5.92 -0.96 6.48
CA LEU A 406 5.63 -0.75 5.05
C LEU A 406 6.64 -1.44 4.14
N ASP A 407 7.88 -1.61 4.61
CA ASP A 407 8.91 -2.41 3.96
C ASP A 407 8.44 -3.85 3.72
N ARG A 408 7.82 -4.45 4.75
CA ARG A 408 7.26 -5.80 4.69
C ARG A 408 5.89 -5.85 4.05
N ALA A 409 5.20 -4.72 3.83
CA ALA A 409 3.86 -4.75 3.28
C ALA A 409 3.82 -5.24 1.82
N PHE A 410 4.97 -5.21 1.11
CA PHE A 410 5.09 -5.58 -0.31
C PHE A 410 6.14 -6.66 -0.57
N GLU A 411 6.77 -7.25 0.44
CA GLU A 411 7.71 -8.36 0.20
C GLU A 411 7.01 -9.50 -0.52
N ASN A 412 7.74 -10.25 -1.35
CA ASN A 412 7.20 -11.45 -1.97
C ASN A 412 6.93 -12.48 -0.88
N THR A 413 5.67 -12.69 -0.53
CA THR A 413 5.27 -14.01 -0.06
C THR A 413 5.22 -14.85 -1.32
N ARG A 414 6.31 -15.57 -1.59
CA ARG A 414 6.15 -16.87 -2.22
C ARG A 414 5.31 -17.66 -1.22
N CYS A 415 3.98 -17.55 -1.32
CA CYS A 415 3.14 -18.63 -0.87
C CYS A 415 3.75 -19.82 -1.59
N GLY A 416 4.37 -20.76 -0.90
CA GLY A 416 5.05 -21.91 -1.50
C GLY A 416 4.09 -22.85 -2.24
N CYS A 417 2.99 -22.33 -2.76
CA CYS A 417 2.08 -22.88 -3.73
C CYS A 417 2.81 -22.91 -5.09
N ILE A 418 3.81 -23.79 -5.19
CA ILE A 418 4.14 -24.48 -6.44
C ILE A 418 3.77 -25.93 -6.21
#